data_AF-A0A133UPS3-F1
#
_entry.id   AF-A0A133UPS3-F1
#
_cell.length_a   1.000
_cell.length_b   1.000
_cell.length_c   1.000
_cell.angle_alpha   90.00
_cell.angle_beta   90.00
_cell.angle_gamma   90.00
#
_symmetry.space_group_name_H-M   'P 1'
#
loop_
_entity.id
_entity.type
_entity.pdbx_description
1 polymer ?
#
loop_
_entity_poly.entity_id
_entity_poly.type
_entity_poly.pdbx_seq_one_letter_code
_entity_poly.pdbx_strand_id
1 'polypeptide(L)'
;MKKYVLPEGGSPGTVRQKDLENLHRVGASRSNAEIVLFRAGKRIARVPYSDRLANRLNAEIPEVQVTKRERGEVTREILGRPERPKALHWGELPVKQALQWKVKKIKGIKREELVNWMINDLAKDERRRWFGETDYVEYIIDEMEEDHNLFIGDGEVYPGTDLSLGDESPYDIEPGPYPVIKLMRDLAERRGRVAIATLDEKIRDKGWARYRKGIENLAERAVRVGILNEVEEDTYEAGREV
;
A
#
# COMPACT_ATOMS: atom_id res chain seq x y z
N MET A 1 -6.88 11.68 -20.96
CA MET A 1 -8.23 11.22 -21.38
C MET A 1 -8.75 10.37 -20.23
N LYS A 2 -9.85 10.78 -19.59
CA LYS A 2 -10.43 10.02 -18.47
C LYS A 2 -11.31 8.90 -19.02
N LYS A 3 -11.26 7.73 -18.40
CA LYS A 3 -11.92 6.52 -18.90
C LYS A 3 -12.59 5.87 -17.71
N TYR A 4 -13.92 5.91 -17.69
CA TYR A 4 -14.69 5.48 -16.52
C TYR A 4 -15.58 4.30 -16.86
N VAL A 5 -15.82 3.44 -15.89
CA VAL A 5 -16.92 2.49 -15.87
C VAL A 5 -18.03 3.12 -15.05
N LEU A 6 -19.18 3.41 -15.68
CA LEU A 6 -20.32 4.06 -15.05
C LEU A 6 -21.55 3.16 -15.13
N PRO A 7 -22.52 3.31 -14.20
CA PRO A 7 -23.83 2.68 -14.34
C PRO A 7 -24.47 3.02 -15.68
N GLU A 8 -25.22 2.07 -16.25
CA GLU A 8 -25.94 2.27 -17.50
C GLU A 8 -26.80 3.54 -17.45
N GLY A 9 -26.70 4.38 -18.49
CA GLY A 9 -27.41 5.67 -18.55
C GLY A 9 -26.86 6.78 -17.63
N GLY A 10 -25.95 6.48 -16.70
CA GLY A 10 -25.32 7.45 -15.81
C GLY A 10 -24.45 8.49 -16.54
N SER A 11 -24.38 9.73 -16.03
CA SER A 11 -23.43 10.76 -16.51
C SER A 11 -22.46 11.16 -15.38
N PRO A 12 -21.18 11.51 -15.66
CA PRO A 12 -20.15 11.67 -14.63
C PRO A 12 -20.41 12.76 -13.58
N GLY A 13 -21.28 13.73 -13.88
CA GLY A 13 -21.65 14.80 -12.95
C GLY A 13 -23.00 14.60 -12.26
N THR A 14 -23.75 13.56 -12.63
CA THR A 14 -25.13 13.32 -12.13
C THR A 14 -25.40 11.87 -11.75
N VAL A 15 -24.41 10.99 -11.89
CA VAL A 15 -24.48 9.61 -11.39
C VAL A 15 -24.74 9.68 -9.90
N ARG A 16 -25.77 8.96 -9.45
CA ARG A 16 -26.13 8.95 -8.04
C ARG A 16 -25.07 8.17 -7.29
N GLN A 17 -24.69 8.68 -6.12
CA GLN A 17 -23.75 8.04 -5.22
C GLN A 17 -24.12 6.57 -4.93
N LYS A 18 -25.42 6.30 -4.75
CA LYS A 18 -25.98 4.96 -4.53
C LYS A 18 -25.72 4.00 -5.70
N ASP A 19 -25.74 4.50 -6.93
CA ASP A 19 -25.56 3.67 -8.12
C ASP A 19 -24.07 3.29 -8.29
N LEU A 20 -23.15 4.20 -7.94
CA LEU A 20 -21.71 3.86 -7.84
C LEU A 20 -21.42 2.90 -6.71
N GLU A 21 -22.02 3.11 -5.54
CA GLU A 21 -21.89 2.19 -4.40
C GLU A 21 -22.36 0.77 -4.78
N ASN A 22 -23.50 0.68 -5.47
CA ASN A 22 -24.01 -0.61 -5.95
C ASN A 22 -23.07 -1.23 -7.00
N LEU A 23 -22.53 -0.42 -7.91
CA LEU A 23 -21.59 -0.88 -8.93
C LEU A 23 -20.28 -1.42 -8.31
N HIS A 24 -19.77 -0.77 -7.26
CA HIS A 24 -18.62 -1.25 -6.48
C HIS A 24 -18.91 -2.55 -5.73
N ARG A 25 -20.12 -2.71 -5.18
CA ARG A 25 -20.50 -3.90 -4.41
C ARG A 25 -20.83 -5.11 -5.27
N VAL A 26 -21.54 -4.91 -6.37
CA VAL A 26 -22.07 -5.97 -7.24
C VAL A 26 -21.08 -6.31 -8.37
N GLY A 27 -20.22 -5.37 -8.75
CA GLY A 27 -19.32 -5.50 -9.88
C GLY A 27 -19.93 -5.00 -11.19
N ALA A 28 -19.05 -4.60 -12.11
CA ALA A 28 -19.43 -4.14 -13.43
C ALA A 28 -19.70 -5.32 -14.38
N SER A 29 -20.75 -5.18 -15.19
CA SER A 29 -21.19 -6.17 -16.17
C SER A 29 -21.84 -5.48 -17.36
N ARG A 30 -22.09 -6.25 -18.43
CA ARG A 30 -22.78 -5.74 -19.62
C ARG A 30 -24.18 -5.19 -19.36
N SER A 31 -24.86 -5.67 -18.33
CA SER A 31 -26.26 -5.34 -18.01
C SER A 31 -26.42 -4.25 -16.96
N ASN A 32 -25.33 -3.75 -16.38
CA ASN A 32 -25.39 -2.69 -15.36
C ASN A 32 -24.36 -1.58 -15.56
N ALA A 33 -23.46 -1.68 -16.55
CA ALA A 33 -22.35 -0.76 -16.71
C ALA A 33 -22.00 -0.46 -18.18
N GLU A 34 -21.41 0.71 -18.39
CA GLU A 34 -20.87 1.16 -19.68
C GLU A 34 -19.48 1.79 -19.48
N ILE A 35 -18.63 1.68 -20.49
CA ILE A 35 -17.33 2.36 -20.53
C ILE A 35 -17.52 3.73 -21.20
N VAL A 36 -17.12 4.79 -20.52
CA VAL A 36 -17.31 6.17 -20.96
C VAL A 36 -15.97 6.90 -21.04
N LEU A 37 -15.68 7.50 -22.20
CA LEU A 37 -14.42 8.16 -22.52
C LEU A 37 -14.57 9.68 -22.56
N PHE A 38 -13.64 10.39 -21.92
CA PHE A 38 -13.63 11.85 -21.80
C PHE A 38 -12.29 12.48 -22.22
N ARG A 39 -12.35 13.53 -23.04
CA ARG A 39 -11.21 14.40 -23.37
C ARG A 39 -11.63 15.85 -23.15
N ALA A 40 -10.85 16.60 -22.38
CA ALA A 40 -11.14 17.99 -22.04
C ALA A 40 -12.57 18.22 -21.52
N GLY A 41 -13.07 17.33 -20.64
CA GLY A 41 -14.42 17.40 -20.08
C GLY A 41 -15.56 16.98 -21.01
N LYS A 42 -15.30 16.75 -22.31
CA LYS A 42 -16.31 16.33 -23.28
C LYS A 42 -16.34 14.80 -23.41
N ARG A 43 -17.56 14.24 -23.43
CA ARG A 43 -17.79 12.81 -23.72
C ARG A 43 -17.48 12.54 -25.19
N ILE A 44 -16.53 11.64 -25.44
CA ILE A 44 -16.15 11.24 -26.81
C ILE A 44 -16.89 9.97 -27.22
N ALA A 45 -17.02 9.00 -26.30
CA ALA A 45 -17.62 7.72 -26.58
C ALA A 45 -18.28 7.14 -25.34
N ARG A 46 -19.30 6.31 -25.59
CA ARG A 46 -20.01 5.49 -24.61
C ARG A 46 -20.25 4.14 -25.26
N VAL A 47 -19.77 3.08 -24.63
CA VAL A 47 -19.88 1.73 -25.17
C VAL A 47 -20.32 0.76 -24.07
N PRO A 48 -21.03 -0.33 -24.41
CA PRO A 48 -21.37 -1.37 -23.45
C PRO A 48 -20.11 -1.89 -22.74
N TYR A 49 -20.26 -2.24 -21.46
CA TYR A 49 -19.14 -2.79 -20.69
C TYR A 49 -18.63 -4.11 -21.27
N SER A 50 -17.32 -4.31 -21.21
CA SER A 50 -16.67 -5.59 -21.50
C SER A 50 -15.36 -5.63 -20.73
N ASP A 51 -15.10 -6.69 -19.98
CA ASP A 51 -13.87 -6.82 -19.19
C ASP A 51 -12.62 -6.64 -20.05
N ARG A 52 -12.59 -7.28 -21.24
CA ARG A 52 -11.48 -7.15 -22.19
C ARG A 52 -11.24 -5.70 -22.63
N LEU A 53 -12.31 -4.94 -22.87
CA LEU A 53 -12.21 -3.55 -23.32
C LEU A 53 -11.87 -2.62 -22.16
N ALA A 54 -12.48 -2.83 -20.98
CA ALA A 54 -12.19 -2.07 -19.76
C ALA A 54 -10.72 -2.22 -19.38
N ASN A 55 -10.19 -3.44 -19.39
CA ASN A 55 -8.77 -3.73 -19.11
C ASN A 55 -7.86 -3.09 -20.15
N ARG A 56 -8.15 -3.24 -21.46
CA ARG A 56 -7.34 -2.63 -22.53
C ARG A 56 -7.32 -1.11 -22.45
N LEU A 57 -8.42 -0.51 -22.01
CA LEU A 57 -8.54 0.93 -21.86
C LEU A 57 -8.00 1.41 -20.51
N ASN A 58 -7.76 0.55 -19.52
CA ASN A 58 -7.53 0.92 -18.13
C ASN A 58 -8.66 1.87 -17.64
N ALA A 59 -9.91 1.44 -17.84
CA ALA A 59 -11.09 2.18 -17.40
C ALA A 59 -11.44 1.81 -15.96
N GLU A 60 -11.71 2.81 -15.11
CA GLU A 60 -11.90 2.63 -13.67
C GLU A 60 -13.31 3.03 -13.24
N ILE A 61 -13.87 2.35 -12.23
CA ILE A 61 -15.11 2.82 -11.59
C ILE A 61 -14.72 4.02 -10.70
N PRO A 62 -15.38 5.19 -10.81
CA PRO A 62 -15.08 6.33 -9.97
C PRO A 62 -15.18 6.03 -8.48
N GLU A 63 -14.27 6.60 -7.69
CA GLU A 63 -14.31 6.49 -6.23
C GLU A 63 -15.56 7.14 -5.63
N VAL A 64 -16.10 6.54 -4.56
CA VAL A 64 -17.27 7.07 -3.85
C VAL A 64 -17.11 6.93 -2.34
N GLN A 65 -17.30 8.04 -1.62
CA GLN A 65 -17.30 8.01 -0.16
C GLN A 65 -18.63 7.44 0.34
N VAL A 66 -18.59 6.46 1.24
CA VAL A 66 -19.76 5.82 1.84
C VAL A 66 -19.65 5.92 3.35
N THR A 67 -20.76 6.20 4.02
CA THR A 67 -20.81 6.17 5.48
C THR A 67 -21.36 4.83 5.91
N LYS A 68 -20.54 4.00 6.55
CA LYS A 68 -20.92 2.70 7.09
C LYS A 68 -21.25 2.86 8.57
N ARG A 69 -22.27 2.14 9.04
CA ARG A 69 -22.54 1.97 10.47
C ARG A 69 -22.28 0.52 10.83
N GLU A 70 -21.25 0.27 11.62
CA GLU A 70 -20.94 -1.05 12.16
C GLU A 70 -20.87 -0.96 13.69
N ARG A 71 -21.63 -1.82 14.39
CA ARG A 71 -21.63 -1.93 15.86
C ARG A 71 -21.81 -0.59 16.61
N GLY A 72 -22.55 0.35 16.03
CA GLY A 72 -22.83 1.66 16.63
C GLY A 72 -21.84 2.77 16.27
N GLU A 73 -20.71 2.45 15.64
CA GLU A 73 -19.74 3.43 15.15
C GLU A 73 -20.04 3.84 13.71
N VAL A 74 -19.86 5.13 13.43
CA VAL A 74 -20.03 5.72 12.10
C VAL A 74 -18.66 5.83 11.45
N THR A 75 -18.35 4.96 10.49
CA THR A 75 -17.09 4.96 9.75
C THR A 75 -17.29 5.50 8.34
N ARG A 76 -16.32 6.25 7.83
CA ARG A 76 -16.31 6.75 6.45
C ARG A 76 -15.35 5.89 5.64
N GLU A 77 -15.87 5.23 4.61
CA GLU A 77 -15.13 4.37 3.69
C GLU A 77 -15.11 5.03 2.31
N ILE A 78 -14.08 4.80 1.49
CA ILE A 78 -14.07 5.22 0.08
C ILE A 78 -14.03 3.95 -0.76
N LEU A 79 -15.16 3.61 -1.38
CA LEU A 79 -15.23 2.49 -2.32
C LEU A 79 -14.52 2.85 -3.63
N GLY A 80 -13.88 1.87 -4.26
CA GLY A 80 -13.12 2.05 -5.50
C GLY A 80 -11.69 2.52 -5.29
N ARG A 81 -11.36 3.01 -4.11
CA ARG A 81 -9.97 3.23 -3.73
C ARG A 81 -9.34 1.86 -3.51
N PRO A 82 -8.14 1.58 -4.02
CA PRO A 82 -7.43 0.37 -3.61
C PRO A 82 -7.33 0.40 -2.09
N GLU A 83 -7.93 -0.59 -1.42
CA GLU A 83 -7.72 -0.76 0.02
C GLU A 83 -6.22 -0.72 0.26
N ARG A 84 -5.80 0.29 1.02
CA ARG A 84 -4.41 0.42 1.46
C ARG A 84 -4.12 -0.73 2.42
N PRO A 85 -2.86 -1.16 2.52
CA PRO A 85 -2.50 -2.09 3.56
C PRO A 85 -2.91 -1.60 4.93
N LYS A 86 -3.33 -2.54 5.78
CA LYS A 86 -3.60 -2.24 7.19
C LYS A 86 -2.36 -1.58 7.79
N ALA A 87 -2.59 -0.65 8.71
CA ALA A 87 -1.51 -0.05 9.45
C ALA A 87 -0.68 -1.14 10.15
N LEU A 88 0.63 -0.94 10.21
CA LEU A 88 1.56 -1.86 10.84
C LEU A 88 1.31 -1.90 12.31
N HIS A 89 1.34 -3.11 12.82
CA HIS A 89 1.25 -3.41 14.22
C HIS A 89 2.65 -3.60 14.81
N TRP A 90 2.75 -3.48 16.13
CA TRP A 90 3.93 -3.95 16.84
C TRP A 90 4.09 -5.47 16.71
N GLY A 91 5.27 -6.00 17.01
CA GLY A 91 5.52 -7.45 17.12
C GLY A 91 6.26 -8.06 15.94
N GLU A 92 5.91 -7.71 14.69
CA GLU A 92 6.48 -8.36 13.49
C GLU A 92 7.15 -7.41 12.50
N LEU A 93 7.99 -7.97 11.62
CA LEU A 93 8.71 -7.20 10.60
C LEU A 93 7.73 -6.50 9.63
N PRO A 94 7.95 -5.22 9.27
CA PRO A 94 7.09 -4.50 8.34
C PRO A 94 6.88 -5.19 6.99
N VAL A 95 7.92 -5.83 6.45
CA VAL A 95 7.84 -6.61 5.22
C VAL A 95 6.92 -7.82 5.40
N LYS A 96 7.06 -8.58 6.49
CA LYS A 96 6.20 -9.74 6.78
C LYS A 96 4.73 -9.32 6.88
N GLN A 97 4.45 -8.22 7.55
CA GLN A 97 3.08 -7.67 7.68
C GLN A 97 2.50 -7.22 6.32
N ALA A 98 3.30 -6.55 5.48
CA ALA A 98 2.88 -6.11 4.15
C ALA A 98 2.60 -7.30 3.20
N LEU A 99 3.48 -8.31 3.21
CA LEU A 99 3.32 -9.55 2.46
C LEU A 99 2.05 -10.29 2.89
N GLN A 100 1.87 -10.51 4.20
CA GLN A 100 0.70 -11.20 4.73
C GLN A 100 -0.60 -10.46 4.38
N TRP A 101 -0.62 -9.13 4.49
CA TRP A 101 -1.77 -8.33 4.06
C TRP A 101 -2.09 -8.54 2.58
N LYS A 102 -1.08 -8.45 1.71
CA LYS A 102 -1.24 -8.57 0.25
C LYS A 102 -1.78 -9.93 -0.13
N VAL A 103 -1.22 -10.99 0.44
CA VAL A 103 -1.62 -12.38 0.19
C VAL A 103 -3.02 -12.68 0.76
N LYS A 104 -3.39 -12.12 1.91
CA LYS A 104 -4.77 -12.23 2.43
C LYS A 104 -5.82 -11.56 1.52
N LYS A 105 -5.44 -10.47 0.86
CA LYS A 105 -6.32 -9.71 -0.04
C LYS A 105 -6.52 -10.42 -1.38
N ILE A 106 -5.45 -11.00 -1.93
CA ILE A 106 -5.45 -11.67 -3.23
C ILE A 106 -5.30 -13.17 -2.97
N LYS A 107 -6.43 -13.89 -2.96
CA LYS A 107 -6.42 -15.36 -2.81
C LYS A 107 -5.62 -15.98 -3.96
N GLY A 108 -4.40 -16.44 -3.66
CA GLY A 108 -3.47 -16.96 -4.66
C GLY A 108 -2.83 -15.82 -5.47
N ILE A 109 -1.64 -15.40 -5.07
CA ILE A 109 -0.82 -14.46 -5.85
C ILE A 109 0.43 -15.18 -6.32
N LYS A 110 0.80 -15.02 -7.59
CA LYS A 110 2.06 -15.61 -8.08
C LYS A 110 3.22 -15.04 -7.30
N ARG A 111 4.17 -15.90 -6.91
CA ARG A 111 5.35 -15.48 -6.13
C ARG A 111 6.10 -14.31 -6.79
N GLU A 112 6.31 -14.40 -8.10
CA GLU A 112 6.93 -13.33 -8.91
C GLU A 112 6.11 -12.01 -8.88
N GLU A 113 4.78 -12.08 -8.90
CA GLU A 113 3.91 -10.91 -8.82
C GLU A 113 3.94 -10.27 -7.42
N LEU A 114 4.02 -11.09 -6.38
CA LEU A 114 4.16 -10.64 -5.00
C LEU A 114 5.48 -9.91 -4.78
N VAL A 115 6.58 -10.48 -5.28
CA VAL A 115 7.91 -9.86 -5.27
C VAL A 115 7.91 -8.57 -6.08
N ASN A 116 7.39 -8.60 -7.31
CA ASN A 116 7.29 -7.41 -8.14
C ASN A 116 6.43 -6.31 -7.49
N TRP A 117 5.36 -6.67 -6.79
CA TRP A 117 4.56 -5.72 -6.03
C TRP A 117 5.36 -5.11 -4.87
N MET A 118 6.08 -5.92 -4.10
CA MET A 118 6.97 -5.42 -3.03
C MET A 118 8.03 -4.46 -3.57
N ILE A 119 8.65 -4.81 -4.71
CA ILE A 119 9.74 -4.05 -5.29
C ILE A 119 9.24 -2.77 -5.99
N ASN A 120 8.13 -2.85 -6.72
CA ASN A 120 7.69 -1.76 -7.59
C ASN A 120 6.59 -0.91 -6.98
N ASP A 121 5.70 -1.47 -6.17
CA ASP A 121 4.52 -0.74 -5.66
C ASP A 121 4.74 -0.17 -4.26
N LEU A 122 5.46 -0.87 -3.36
CA LEU A 122 5.87 -0.27 -2.09
C LEU A 122 7.04 0.71 -2.25
N ALA A 123 7.88 0.54 -3.28
CA ALA A 123 9.05 1.40 -3.49
C ALA A 123 8.82 2.59 -4.45
N LYS A 124 7.57 2.89 -4.81
CA LYS A 124 7.21 4.02 -5.69
C LYS A 124 7.36 5.36 -4.97
N ASP A 125 8.60 5.77 -4.81
CA ASP A 125 9.01 7.17 -4.79
C ASP A 125 10.35 7.29 -5.53
N GLU A 126 10.42 8.21 -6.49
CA GLU A 126 11.44 8.20 -7.54
C GLU A 126 12.86 8.39 -6.96
N ARG A 127 13.80 7.58 -7.48
CA ARG A 127 15.27 7.59 -7.24
C ARG A 127 15.82 6.72 -6.10
N ARG A 128 15.40 5.45 -5.88
CA ARG A 128 16.20 4.55 -5.00
C ARG A 128 16.19 3.04 -5.29
N ARG A 129 17.40 2.50 -5.47
CA ARG A 129 17.79 1.08 -5.45
C ARG A 129 17.94 0.49 -4.02
N TRP A 130 16.87 0.23 -3.27
CA TRP A 130 17.03 -0.71 -2.12
C TRP A 130 15.93 -1.76 -2.00
N PHE A 131 15.19 -2.00 -3.07
CA PHE A 131 14.41 -3.22 -3.24
C PHE A 131 14.76 -3.89 -4.58
N GLY A 132 15.88 -3.52 -5.21
CA GLY A 132 16.32 -4.18 -6.44
C GLY A 132 16.86 -5.59 -6.21
N GLU A 133 17.05 -6.00 -4.95
CA GLU A 133 17.53 -7.32 -4.59
C GLU A 133 16.33 -8.20 -4.27
N THR A 134 15.80 -8.79 -5.35
CA THR A 134 14.85 -9.90 -5.32
C THR A 134 15.16 -10.87 -4.19
N ASP A 135 16.44 -11.22 -4.02
CA ASP A 135 16.96 -12.15 -3.02
C ASP A 135 16.52 -11.86 -1.57
N TYR A 136 16.42 -10.59 -1.16
CA TYR A 136 15.99 -10.27 0.21
C TYR A 136 14.48 -10.46 0.41
N VAL A 137 13.68 -10.06 -0.57
CA VAL A 137 12.22 -10.27 -0.50
C VAL A 137 11.91 -11.76 -0.57
N GLU A 138 12.63 -12.49 -1.43
CA GLU A 138 12.53 -13.94 -1.54
C GLU A 138 12.90 -14.63 -0.23
N TYR A 139 14.01 -14.22 0.41
CA TYR A 139 14.40 -14.74 1.73
C TYR A 139 13.30 -14.55 2.78
N ILE A 140 12.66 -13.38 2.83
CA ILE A 140 11.56 -13.14 3.78
C ILE A 140 10.33 -14.00 3.43
N ILE A 141 10.03 -14.20 2.15
CA ILE A 141 8.93 -15.09 1.73
C ILE A 141 9.22 -16.53 2.17
N ASP A 142 10.44 -17.02 1.98
CA ASP A 142 10.86 -18.36 2.39
C ASP A 142 10.79 -18.51 3.92
N GLU A 143 11.29 -17.52 4.68
CA GLU A 143 11.20 -17.50 6.14
C GLU A 143 9.72 -17.54 6.61
N MET A 144 8.84 -16.77 5.96
CA MET A 144 7.41 -16.80 6.27
C MET A 144 6.71 -18.11 5.89
N GLU A 145 7.20 -18.83 4.88
CA GLU A 145 6.72 -20.18 4.56
C GLU A 145 7.14 -21.18 5.65
N GLU A 146 8.41 -21.13 6.07
CA GLU A 146 8.95 -21.95 7.16
C GLU A 146 8.20 -21.71 8.48
N ASP A 147 7.92 -20.44 8.81
CA ASP A 147 7.14 -20.02 9.98
C ASP A 147 5.63 -20.31 9.84
N HIS A 148 5.20 -20.92 8.73
CA HIS A 148 3.80 -21.19 8.38
C HIS A 148 2.91 -19.95 8.34
N ASN A 149 3.46 -18.75 8.13
CA ASN A 149 2.70 -17.51 7.91
C ASN A 149 2.22 -17.38 6.46
N LEU A 150 2.85 -18.09 5.53
CA LEU A 150 2.46 -18.24 4.13
C LEU A 150 2.49 -19.73 3.75
N PHE A 151 1.74 -20.09 2.72
CA PHE A 151 1.84 -21.39 2.06
C PHE A 151 2.13 -21.19 0.58
N ILE A 152 3.05 -21.96 0.02
CA ILE A 152 3.36 -21.91 -1.41
C ILE A 152 2.89 -23.20 -2.07
N GLY A 153 2.05 -23.06 -3.10
CA GLY A 153 1.51 -24.18 -3.87
C GLY A 153 1.32 -23.77 -5.32
N ASP A 154 1.72 -24.62 -6.26
CA ASP A 154 1.58 -24.38 -7.71
C ASP A 154 2.14 -23.03 -8.20
N GLY A 155 3.19 -22.51 -7.53
CA GLY A 155 3.81 -21.21 -7.83
C GLY A 155 3.03 -19.99 -7.32
N GLU A 156 1.95 -20.22 -6.59
CA GLU A 156 1.13 -19.21 -5.92
C GLU A 156 1.36 -19.22 -4.42
N VAL A 157 1.26 -18.03 -3.83
CA VAL A 157 1.42 -17.77 -2.40
C VAL A 157 0.03 -17.54 -1.80
N TYR A 158 -0.23 -18.26 -0.71
CA TYR A 158 -1.50 -18.29 0.01
C TYR A 158 -1.29 -17.88 1.47
N PRO A 159 -2.31 -17.33 2.14
CA PRO A 159 -2.18 -16.89 3.51
C PRO A 159 -2.09 -18.11 4.44
N GLY A 160 -1.10 -18.09 5.33
CA GLY A 160 -0.97 -19.07 6.41
C GLY A 160 -1.48 -18.51 7.75
N THR A 161 -0.79 -18.91 8.81
CA THR A 161 -1.03 -18.51 10.19
C THR A 161 -0.83 -17.00 10.37
N ASP A 162 -1.69 -16.38 11.18
CA ASP A 162 -1.58 -14.97 11.51
C ASP A 162 -0.23 -14.64 12.16
N LEU A 163 0.31 -13.49 11.80
CA LEU A 163 1.52 -12.95 12.42
C LEU A 163 1.26 -12.61 13.90
N SER A 164 2.30 -12.71 14.74
CA SER A 164 2.21 -12.32 16.15
C SER A 164 2.24 -10.81 16.30
N LEU A 165 1.11 -10.16 16.00
CA LEU A 165 0.95 -8.71 16.02
C LEU A 165 0.47 -8.22 17.40
N GLY A 166 0.99 -7.07 17.84
CA GLY A 166 0.52 -6.36 19.04
C GLY A 166 -0.67 -5.45 18.76
N ASP A 167 -1.34 -5.02 19.84
CA ASP A 167 -2.61 -4.26 19.78
C ASP A 167 -2.46 -2.82 19.28
N GLU A 168 -1.27 -2.23 19.43
CA GLU A 168 -1.03 -0.87 18.96
C GLU A 168 -0.61 -0.86 17.47
N SER A 169 -1.19 0.06 16.70
CA SER A 169 -0.83 0.28 15.31
C SER A 169 -0.38 1.72 15.09
N PRO A 170 0.93 1.96 14.87
CA PRO A 170 1.43 3.32 14.63
C PRO A 170 1.70 3.72 13.17
N TYR A 171 1.61 2.85 12.14
CA TYR A 171 2.05 3.23 10.77
C TYR A 171 1.18 2.74 9.60
N ASP A 172 0.63 3.64 8.78
CA ASP A 172 0.03 3.29 7.49
C ASP A 172 1.09 2.93 6.44
N ILE A 173 0.98 1.74 5.81
CA ILE A 173 1.81 1.31 4.69
C ILE A 173 1.32 2.03 3.42
N GLU A 174 1.72 3.28 3.25
CA GLU A 174 1.52 3.98 1.99
C GLU A 174 2.47 3.41 0.91
N PRO A 175 2.07 3.35 -0.37
CA PRO A 175 3.02 3.12 -1.46
C PRO A 175 4.00 4.30 -1.48
N GLY A 176 5.23 4.09 -1.01
CA GLY A 176 6.15 5.16 -0.64
C GLY A 176 6.99 4.83 0.60
N PRO A 177 7.90 5.74 1.00
CA PRO A 177 9.13 5.42 1.71
C PRO A 177 8.89 4.66 3.00
N TYR A 178 9.14 3.36 2.89
CA TYR A 178 9.17 2.29 3.87
C TYR A 178 8.86 2.66 5.34
N PRO A 179 8.00 1.91 6.04
CA PRO A 179 7.50 2.30 7.37
C PRO A 179 8.54 2.56 8.47
N VAL A 180 9.71 1.91 8.41
CA VAL A 180 10.81 2.22 9.33
C VAL A 180 11.33 3.64 9.11
N ILE A 181 11.41 4.09 7.85
CA ILE A 181 11.78 5.47 7.48
C ILE A 181 10.69 6.45 7.90
N LYS A 182 9.41 6.07 7.80
CA LYS A 182 8.29 6.87 8.34
C LYS A 182 8.39 7.03 9.85
N LEU A 183 8.66 5.95 10.60
CA LEU A 183 8.96 6.01 12.04
C LEU A 183 10.14 6.93 12.33
N MET A 184 11.24 6.84 11.56
CA MET A 184 12.40 7.73 11.75
C MET A 184 12.01 9.20 11.57
N ARG A 185 11.23 9.52 10.54
CA ARG A 185 10.71 10.86 10.27
C ARG A 185 9.80 11.33 11.41
N ASP A 186 8.83 10.52 11.82
CA ASP A 186 7.91 10.85 12.92
C ASP A 186 8.66 11.12 14.22
N LEU A 187 9.70 10.34 14.52
CA LEU A 187 10.57 10.57 15.67
C LEU A 187 11.32 11.89 15.55
N ALA A 188 11.84 12.21 14.36
CA ALA A 188 12.50 13.48 14.09
C ALA A 188 11.53 14.67 14.22
N GLU A 189 10.32 14.58 13.64
CA GLU A 189 9.28 15.62 13.71
C GLU A 189 8.85 15.90 15.15
N ARG A 190 8.56 14.84 15.92
CA ARG A 190 8.09 14.98 17.31
C ARG A 190 9.15 15.56 18.24
N ARG A 191 10.42 15.27 18.00
CA ARG A 191 11.54 15.68 18.86
C ARG A 191 12.28 16.92 18.35
N GLY A 192 11.94 17.40 17.16
CA GLY A 192 12.75 18.37 16.40
C GLY A 192 13.99 17.71 15.80
N ARG A 193 14.77 16.99 16.62
CA ARG A 193 15.99 16.24 16.25
C ARG A 193 15.95 14.83 16.82
N VAL A 194 16.52 13.87 16.11
CA VAL A 194 16.69 12.49 16.59
C VAL A 194 18.07 11.95 16.26
N ALA A 195 18.76 11.44 17.28
CA ALA A 195 20.06 10.80 17.12
C ALA A 195 19.91 9.35 16.61
N ILE A 196 20.90 8.85 15.88
CA ILE A 196 20.93 7.48 15.38
C ILE A 196 20.83 6.48 16.53
N ALA A 197 21.38 6.78 17.70
CA ALA A 197 21.28 5.92 18.87
C ALA A 197 19.83 5.76 19.34
N THR A 198 19.02 6.81 19.25
CA THR A 198 17.59 6.74 19.55
C THR A 198 16.84 5.98 18.46
N LEU A 199 17.16 6.20 17.19
CA LEU A 199 16.57 5.43 16.08
C LEU A 199 16.91 3.93 16.25
N ASP A 200 18.17 3.65 16.57
CA ASP A 200 18.72 2.33 16.82
C ASP A 200 17.97 1.60 17.93
N GLU A 201 17.89 2.21 19.11
CA GLU A 201 17.09 1.72 20.23
C GLU A 201 15.64 1.46 19.80
N LYS A 202 14.96 2.47 19.27
CA LYS A 202 13.51 2.39 18.99
C LYS A 202 13.12 1.43 17.87
N ILE A 203 14.01 1.16 16.92
CA ILE A 203 13.76 0.26 15.79
C ILE A 203 14.20 -1.16 16.16
N ARG A 204 15.32 -1.34 16.89
CA ARG A 204 15.76 -2.67 17.34
C ARG A 204 14.90 -3.23 18.47
N ASP A 205 14.39 -2.38 19.37
CA ASP A 205 13.42 -2.80 20.41
C ASP A 205 12.16 -3.42 19.79
N LYS A 206 11.85 -3.08 18.54
CA LYS A 206 10.73 -3.64 17.76
C LYS A 206 11.08 -4.92 17.01
N GLY A 207 12.34 -5.33 17.02
CA GLY A 207 12.85 -6.38 16.15
C GLY A 207 12.90 -6.00 14.67
N TRP A 208 12.66 -4.73 14.30
CA TRP A 208 12.55 -4.29 12.90
C TRP A 208 13.89 -4.17 12.16
N ALA A 209 14.99 -4.21 12.91
CA ALA A 209 16.33 -4.33 12.35
C ALA A 209 17.20 -5.17 13.27
N ARG A 210 18.05 -6.01 12.68
CA ARG A 210 18.95 -6.90 13.43
C ARG A 210 20.19 -6.20 13.95
N TYR A 211 20.68 -5.19 13.22
CA TYR A 211 21.95 -4.51 13.52
C TYR A 211 21.82 -3.00 13.32
N ARG A 212 22.56 -2.23 14.14
CA ARG A 212 22.67 -0.78 14.04
C ARG A 212 23.09 -0.31 12.65
N LYS A 213 24.01 -1.03 12.00
CA LYS A 213 24.45 -0.70 10.64
C LYS A 213 23.31 -0.68 9.61
N GLY A 214 22.31 -1.55 9.79
CA GLY A 214 21.11 -1.53 8.94
C GLY A 214 20.26 -0.26 9.14
N ILE A 215 20.26 0.30 10.35
CA ILE A 215 19.52 1.51 10.70
C ILE A 215 20.27 2.76 10.20
N GLU A 216 21.59 2.81 10.38
CA GLU A 216 22.45 3.87 9.79
C GLU A 216 22.24 3.96 8.29
N ASN A 217 22.33 2.82 7.62
CA ASN A 217 22.04 2.66 6.20
C ASN A 217 20.66 3.27 5.85
N LEU A 218 19.60 2.93 6.59
CA LEU A 218 18.26 3.46 6.36
C LEU A 218 18.17 4.98 6.59
N ALA A 219 18.86 5.52 7.60
CA ALA A 219 18.89 6.94 7.91
C ALA A 219 19.65 7.73 6.82
N GLU A 220 20.85 7.30 6.43
CA GLU A 220 21.62 7.87 5.30
C GLU A 220 20.78 7.90 4.01
N ARG A 221 20.03 6.82 3.80
CA ARG A 221 19.12 6.74 2.66
C ARG A 221 17.99 7.75 2.81
N ALA A 222 17.33 7.83 3.96
CA ALA A 222 16.27 8.80 4.23
C ALA A 222 16.76 10.25 4.05
N VAL A 223 18.02 10.53 4.38
CA VAL A 223 18.68 11.82 4.11
C VAL A 223 18.79 12.10 2.61
N ARG A 224 19.29 11.12 1.84
CA ARG A 224 19.45 11.27 0.39
C ARG A 224 18.13 11.58 -0.37
N VAL A 225 16.94 11.37 0.22
CA VAL A 225 15.62 11.61 -0.43
C VAL A 225 15.07 12.95 -0.01
N GLY A 226 15.63 13.54 1.05
CA GLY A 226 14.99 14.65 1.73
C GLY A 226 13.85 14.23 2.66
N ILE A 227 13.77 12.97 3.11
CA ILE A 227 12.82 12.58 4.18
C ILE A 227 13.37 12.97 5.55
N LEU A 228 14.67 12.78 5.72
CA LEU A 228 15.42 13.31 6.85
C LEU A 228 16.42 14.35 6.32
N ASN A 229 16.89 15.21 7.19
CA ASN A 229 18.07 16.04 6.99
C ASN A 229 19.07 15.68 8.08
N GLU A 230 20.29 15.32 7.71
CA GLU A 230 21.38 15.22 8.68
C GLU A 230 21.82 16.64 9.05
N VAL A 231 21.75 16.97 10.33
CA VAL A 231 22.09 18.31 10.84
C VAL A 231 23.41 18.34 11.59
N GLU A 232 23.76 17.23 12.23
CA GLU A 232 25.02 16.95 12.92
C GLU A 232 25.33 15.46 12.69
N GLU A 233 26.58 15.04 12.92
CA GLU A 233 26.96 13.63 12.80
C GLU A 233 25.98 12.76 13.59
N ASP A 234 25.42 11.75 12.91
CA ASP A 234 24.46 10.82 13.50
C ASP A 234 23.17 11.46 14.04
N THR A 235 22.82 12.68 13.65
CA THR A 235 21.63 13.39 14.14
C THR A 235 20.79 13.96 13.01
N TYR A 236 19.49 13.66 13.06
CA TYR A 236 18.57 13.89 11.95
C TYR A 236 17.40 14.77 12.35
N GLU A 237 17.00 15.68 11.48
CA GLU A 237 15.73 16.41 11.52
C GLU A 237 14.81 15.91 10.41
N ALA A 238 13.51 16.22 10.51
CA ALA A 238 12.58 15.93 9.44
C ALA A 238 12.89 16.77 8.19
N GLY A 239 12.96 16.13 7.03
CA GLY A 239 13.12 16.78 5.75
C GLY A 239 11.82 17.40 5.22
N ARG A 240 11.93 18.26 4.20
CA ARG A 240 10.76 18.84 3.52
C ARG A 240 10.18 17.80 2.56
N GLU A 241 8.86 17.55 2.65
CA GLU A 241 8.16 16.70 1.67
C GLU A 241 8.52 17.12 0.24
N VAL A 242 8.95 16.16 -0.57
CA VAL A 242 9.16 16.30 -2.02
C VAL A 242 7.88 15.87 -2.73
#